data_AF-A0A7X7TXZ9-F1
#
_entry.id   AF-A0A7X7TXZ9-F1
#
_cell.length_a   1.000
_cell.length_b   1.000
_cell.length_c   1.000
_cell.angle_alpha   90.00
_cell.angle_beta   90.00
_cell.angle_gamma   90.00
#
_symmetry.space_group_name_H-M   'P 1'
#
loop_
_entity.id
_entity.type
_entity.pdbx_description
1 polymer ?
#
loop_
_entity_poly.entity_id
_entity_poly.type
_entity_poly.pdbx_seq_one_letter_code
_entity_poly.pdbx_strand_id
1 'polypeptide(L)'
;MKTHTFAAVAVPAFLGALAIAQQDNLARQRWLAWRESQNKAIQAIQADGVRLRTMFDELGRILPPPEKWASLSEEERNKFREANRDRWEEHLKVLGDIEDQVAILKGPRQLLAEHEEAVHELEVIRDLAGQEKAQKAAERIQVLIGRRQAQYNQKIQKLGLQP
;
A
#
# COMPACT_ATOMS: atom_id res chain seq x y z
N MET A 1 -3.16 77.49 13.90
CA MET A 1 -3.43 76.58 15.04
C MET A 1 -3.18 75.15 14.58
N LYS A 2 -2.36 74.42 15.33
CA LYS A 2 -2.09 72.99 15.13
C LYS A 2 -3.32 72.16 15.51
N THR A 3 -3.56 71.05 14.84
CA THR A 3 -4.08 69.83 15.48
C THR A 3 -3.61 68.60 14.72
N HIS A 4 -3.19 67.63 15.52
CA HIS A 4 -2.48 66.40 15.24
C HIS A 4 -3.46 65.21 15.07
N THR A 5 -3.13 64.29 14.17
CA THR A 5 -3.04 62.81 14.38
C THR A 5 -4.37 62.08 14.74
N PHE A 6 -4.73 60.93 14.15
CA PHE A 6 -4.24 59.59 14.50
C PHE A 6 -4.46 58.59 13.36
N ALA A 7 -3.39 57.85 13.04
CA ALA A 7 -3.48 56.54 12.40
C ALA A 7 -3.95 55.51 13.44
N ALA A 8 -4.83 54.61 13.06
CA ALA A 8 -5.05 53.34 13.75
C ALA A 8 -5.03 52.22 12.71
N VAL A 9 -3.85 51.63 12.53
CA VAL A 9 -3.64 50.38 11.79
C VAL A 9 -4.20 49.24 12.64
N ALA A 10 -5.41 48.78 12.33
CA ALA A 10 -6.03 47.60 12.91
C ALA A 10 -6.33 46.58 11.81
N VAL A 11 -5.28 45.97 11.25
CA VAL A 11 -5.39 44.98 10.16
C VAL A 11 -4.67 43.63 10.41
N PRO A 12 -3.62 43.48 11.28
CA PRO A 12 -2.90 42.21 11.31
C PRO A 12 -3.61 41.05 12.04
N ALA A 13 -4.48 41.30 13.02
CA ALA A 13 -5.08 40.23 13.84
C ALA A 13 -6.19 39.42 13.13
N PHE A 14 -6.98 40.06 12.25
CA PHE A 14 -8.08 39.39 11.53
C PHE A 14 -7.57 38.43 10.43
N LEU A 15 -6.46 38.76 9.78
CA LEU A 15 -5.86 37.90 8.75
C LEU A 15 -5.27 36.61 9.33
N GLY A 16 -4.69 36.67 10.54
CA GLY A 16 -4.18 35.49 11.23
C GLY A 16 -5.27 34.50 11.65
N ALA A 17 -6.38 34.99 12.20
CA ALA A 17 -7.51 34.13 12.60
C ALA A 17 -8.21 33.47 11.40
N LEU A 18 -8.33 34.18 10.27
CA LEU A 18 -8.90 33.63 9.04
C LEU A 18 -8.03 32.52 8.43
N ALA A 19 -6.71 32.72 8.43
CA ALA A 19 -5.75 31.72 7.93
C ALA A 19 -5.75 30.42 8.77
N ILE A 20 -5.83 30.54 10.11
CA ILE A 20 -5.90 29.39 11.02
C ILE A 20 -7.23 28.64 10.83
N ALA A 21 -8.36 29.34 10.76
CA ALA A 21 -9.67 28.72 10.53
C ALA A 21 -9.75 27.98 9.17
N GLN A 22 -9.11 28.54 8.13
CA GLN A 22 -9.02 27.90 6.82
C GLN A 22 -8.14 26.63 6.88
N GLN A 23 -7.02 26.68 7.60
CA GLN A 23 -6.12 25.53 7.78
C GLN A 23 -6.79 24.41 8.61
N ASP A 24 -7.52 24.76 9.67
CA ASP A 24 -8.28 23.81 10.48
C ASP A 24 -9.40 23.12 9.69
N ASN A 25 -10.08 23.87 8.82
CA ASN A 25 -11.11 23.32 7.94
C ASN A 25 -10.51 22.33 6.92
N LEU A 26 -9.35 22.66 6.33
CA LEU A 26 -8.63 21.76 5.42
C LEU A 26 -8.13 20.50 6.13
N ALA A 27 -7.58 20.63 7.33
CA ALA A 27 -7.14 19.49 8.13
C ALA A 27 -8.33 18.57 8.49
N ARG A 28 -9.47 19.14 8.87
CA ARG A 28 -10.70 18.39 9.13
C ARG A 28 -11.22 17.67 7.88
N GLN A 29 -11.22 18.34 6.73
CA GLN A 29 -11.64 17.72 5.46
C GLN A 29 -10.74 16.55 5.07
N ARG A 30 -9.41 16.71 5.19
CA ARG A 30 -8.44 15.62 4.95
C ARG A 30 -8.68 14.44 5.89
N TRP A 31 -8.93 14.70 7.17
CA TRP A 31 -9.24 13.65 8.13
C TRP A 31 -10.56 12.93 7.83
N LEU A 32 -11.61 13.66 7.43
CA LEU A 32 -12.88 13.04 7.03
C LEU A 32 -12.72 12.17 5.78
N ALA A 33 -12.03 12.66 4.75
CA ALA A 33 -11.74 11.90 3.55
C ALA A 33 -10.90 10.64 3.85
N TRP A 34 -9.92 10.75 4.75
CA TRP A 34 -9.15 9.62 5.23
C TRP A 34 -10.00 8.58 5.96
N ARG A 35 -10.89 9.02 6.86
CA ARG A 35 -11.79 8.12 7.57
C ARG A 35 -12.76 7.42 6.62
N GLU A 36 -13.22 8.12 5.59
CA GLU A 36 -14.06 7.54 4.55
C GLU A 36 -13.30 6.48 3.75
N SER A 37 -12.05 6.74 3.35
CA SER A 37 -11.23 5.74 2.64
C SER A 37 -10.98 4.50 3.49
N GLN A 38 -10.70 4.66 4.79
CA GLN A 38 -10.54 3.53 5.71
C GLN A 38 -11.82 2.71 5.84
N ASN A 39 -12.98 3.37 5.98
CA ASN A 39 -14.27 2.66 6.04
C ASN A 39 -14.57 1.88 4.75
N LYS A 40 -14.28 2.46 3.59
CA LYS A 40 -14.41 1.77 2.29
C LYS A 40 -13.45 0.58 2.20
N ALA A 41 -12.22 0.72 2.66
CA ALA A 41 -11.25 -0.37 2.68
C ALA A 41 -11.71 -1.53 3.58
N ILE A 42 -12.29 -1.25 4.75
CA ILE A 42 -12.87 -2.29 5.62
C ILE A 42 -14.01 -3.02 4.92
N GLN A 43 -14.92 -2.29 4.28
CA GLN A 43 -16.05 -2.89 3.56
C GLN A 43 -15.57 -3.74 2.37
N ALA A 44 -14.57 -3.27 1.63
CA ALA A 44 -13.96 -4.01 0.53
C ALA A 44 -13.31 -5.31 1.03
N ILE A 45 -12.51 -5.27 2.10
CA ILE A 45 -11.91 -6.47 2.71
C ILE A 45 -12.98 -7.48 3.13
N GLN A 46 -14.10 -7.02 3.71
CA GLN A 46 -15.20 -7.90 4.07
C GLN A 46 -15.83 -8.58 2.85
N ALA A 47 -16.09 -7.81 1.78
CA ALA A 47 -16.64 -8.33 0.54
C ALA A 47 -15.68 -9.33 -0.15
N ASP A 48 -14.41 -8.97 -0.25
CA ASP A 48 -13.36 -9.80 -0.85
C ASP A 48 -13.10 -11.06 -0.02
N GLY A 49 -13.21 -10.99 1.31
CA GLY A 49 -13.15 -12.15 2.19
C GLY A 49 -14.29 -13.16 1.93
N VAL A 50 -15.51 -12.68 1.71
CA VAL A 50 -16.65 -13.54 1.32
C VAL A 50 -16.40 -14.15 -0.06
N ARG A 51 -15.86 -13.37 -1.00
CA ARG A 51 -15.50 -13.85 -2.33
C ARG A 51 -14.44 -14.95 -2.26
N LEU A 52 -13.33 -14.72 -1.55
CA LEU A 52 -12.28 -15.74 -1.34
C LEU A 52 -12.84 -17.02 -0.76
N ARG A 53 -13.67 -16.93 0.29
CA ARG A 53 -14.30 -18.11 0.89
C ARG A 53 -15.11 -18.89 -0.14
N THR A 54 -15.93 -18.19 -0.93
CA THR A 54 -16.75 -18.82 -1.98
C THR A 54 -15.87 -19.55 -2.99
N MET A 55 -14.77 -18.91 -3.41
CA MET A 55 -13.88 -19.53 -4.38
C MET A 55 -13.12 -20.73 -3.80
N PHE A 56 -12.74 -20.70 -2.52
CA PHE A 56 -12.18 -21.87 -1.83
C PHE A 56 -13.18 -23.02 -1.74
N ASP A 57 -14.45 -22.73 -1.42
CA ASP A 57 -15.50 -23.74 -1.37
C ASP A 57 -15.73 -24.36 -2.76
N GLU A 58 -15.65 -23.57 -3.83
CA GLU A 58 -15.72 -24.07 -5.21
C GLU A 58 -14.50 -24.91 -5.60
N LEU A 59 -13.28 -24.42 -5.32
CA LEU A 59 -12.06 -25.19 -5.58
C LEU A 59 -12.06 -26.52 -4.83
N GLY A 60 -12.50 -26.54 -3.57
CA GLY A 60 -12.60 -27.76 -2.77
C GLY A 60 -13.55 -28.81 -3.35
N ARG A 61 -14.56 -28.39 -4.12
CA ARG A 61 -15.48 -29.31 -4.82
C ARG A 61 -14.90 -29.87 -6.12
N ILE A 62 -14.02 -29.11 -6.77
CA ILE A 62 -13.47 -29.44 -8.09
C ILE A 62 -12.13 -30.17 -7.97
N LEU A 63 -11.35 -29.85 -6.93
CA LEU A 63 -10.06 -30.48 -6.66
C LEU A 63 -10.29 -31.97 -6.34
N PRO A 64 -9.57 -32.87 -7.04
CA PRO A 64 -9.58 -34.27 -6.63
C PRO A 64 -8.94 -34.39 -5.24
N PRO A 65 -9.36 -35.38 -4.43
CA PRO A 65 -8.73 -35.67 -3.15
C PRO A 65 -7.22 -35.87 -3.28
N PRO A 66 -6.41 -35.58 -2.25
CA PRO A 66 -4.95 -35.68 -2.30
C PRO A 66 -4.44 -37.03 -2.84
N GLU A 67 -5.09 -38.12 -2.48
CA GLU A 67 -4.74 -39.48 -2.92
C GLU A 67 -4.98 -39.65 -4.43
N LYS A 68 -6.10 -39.13 -4.92
CA LYS A 68 -6.43 -39.15 -6.34
C LYS A 68 -5.51 -38.22 -7.12
N TRP A 69 -5.20 -37.05 -6.61
CA TRP A 69 -4.25 -36.11 -7.23
C TRP A 69 -2.86 -36.71 -7.40
N ALA A 70 -2.36 -37.40 -6.37
CA ALA A 70 -1.06 -38.09 -6.42
C ALA A 70 -1.02 -39.24 -7.43
N SER A 71 -2.19 -39.85 -7.72
CA SER A 71 -2.31 -40.91 -8.72
C SER A 71 -2.40 -40.40 -10.17
N LEU A 72 -2.62 -39.10 -10.39
CA LEU A 72 -2.69 -38.53 -11.74
C LEU A 72 -1.31 -38.42 -12.39
N SER A 73 -1.24 -38.72 -13.68
CA SER A 73 -0.06 -38.45 -14.50
C SER A 73 0.25 -36.94 -14.55
N GLU A 74 1.47 -36.58 -14.95
CA GLU A 74 1.85 -35.18 -15.09
C GLU A 74 1.02 -34.46 -16.16
N GLU A 75 0.65 -35.15 -17.24
CA GLU A 75 -0.20 -34.62 -18.30
C GLU A 75 -1.61 -34.29 -17.78
N GLU A 76 -2.19 -35.18 -16.98
CA GLU A 76 -3.50 -34.96 -16.36
C GLU A 76 -3.47 -33.82 -15.33
N ARG A 77 -2.40 -33.73 -14.53
CA ARG A 77 -2.19 -32.62 -13.60
C ARG A 77 -2.02 -31.28 -14.34
N ASN A 78 -1.33 -31.28 -15.49
CA ASN A 78 -1.21 -30.10 -16.35
C ASN A 78 -2.56 -29.67 -16.91
N LYS A 79 -3.34 -30.59 -17.50
CA LYS A 79 -4.69 -30.28 -18.02
C LYS A 79 -5.58 -29.70 -16.92
N PHE A 80 -5.50 -30.21 -15.70
CA PHE A 80 -6.23 -29.66 -14.57
C PHE A 80 -5.79 -28.24 -14.22
N ARG A 81 -4.48 -27.98 -14.15
CA ARG A 81 -3.94 -26.63 -13.88
C ARG A 81 -4.38 -25.63 -14.95
N GLU A 82 -4.31 -26.01 -16.22
CA GLU A 82 -4.75 -25.18 -17.34
C GLU A 82 -6.26 -24.89 -17.28
N ALA A 83 -7.08 -25.91 -17.03
CA ALA A 83 -8.54 -25.77 -16.92
C ALA A 83 -8.98 -24.87 -15.76
N ASN A 84 -8.12 -24.68 -14.75
CA ASN A 84 -8.41 -23.86 -13.56
C ASN A 84 -7.51 -22.61 -13.47
N ARG A 85 -6.76 -22.29 -14.53
CA ARG A 85 -5.82 -21.17 -14.53
C ARG A 85 -6.52 -19.86 -14.22
N ASP A 86 -7.62 -19.57 -14.91
CA ASP A 86 -8.36 -18.32 -14.74
C ASP A 86 -8.88 -18.16 -13.32
N ARG A 87 -9.33 -19.25 -12.69
CA ARG A 87 -9.75 -19.26 -11.27
C ARG A 87 -8.59 -18.91 -10.35
N TRP A 88 -7.41 -19.49 -10.61
CA TRP A 88 -6.21 -19.17 -9.83
C TRP A 88 -5.77 -17.71 -10.01
N GLU A 89 -5.82 -17.19 -11.23
CA GLU A 89 -5.54 -15.77 -11.50
C GLU A 89 -6.54 -14.86 -10.79
N GLU A 90 -7.82 -15.24 -10.74
CA GLU A 90 -8.84 -14.51 -10.00
C GLU A 90 -8.58 -14.55 -8.48
N HIS A 91 -8.17 -15.68 -7.92
CA HIS A 91 -7.76 -15.78 -6.51
C HIS A 91 -6.63 -14.82 -6.18
N LEU A 92 -5.57 -14.83 -6.99
CA LEU A 92 -4.41 -13.96 -6.80
C LEU A 92 -4.80 -12.48 -6.90
N LYS A 93 -5.74 -12.15 -7.79
CA LYS A 93 -6.26 -10.79 -7.92
C LYS A 93 -6.98 -10.35 -6.64
N VAL A 94 -7.89 -11.16 -6.10
CA VAL A 94 -8.63 -10.81 -4.87
C VAL A 94 -7.69 -10.67 -3.68
N LEU A 95 -6.66 -11.51 -3.58
CA LEU A 95 -5.62 -11.35 -2.56
C LEU A 95 -4.85 -10.03 -2.72
N GLY A 96 -4.47 -9.67 -3.94
CA GLY A 96 -3.84 -8.39 -4.24
C GLY A 96 -4.72 -7.18 -3.91
N ASP A 97 -6.03 -7.28 -4.18
CA ASP A 97 -7.00 -6.25 -3.84
C ASP A 97 -7.09 -6.07 -2.31
N ILE A 98 -7.12 -7.16 -1.54
CA ILE A 98 -7.07 -7.13 -0.07
C ILE A 98 -5.77 -6.50 0.44
N GLU A 99 -4.62 -6.86 -0.14
CA GLU A 99 -3.32 -6.26 0.23
C GLU A 99 -3.31 -4.74 0.04
N ASP A 100 -3.91 -4.26 -1.05
CA ASP A 100 -4.07 -2.82 -1.30
C ASP A 100 -4.99 -2.16 -0.27
N GLN A 101 -6.12 -2.79 0.09
CA GLN A 101 -7.00 -2.28 1.14
C GLN A 101 -6.30 -2.24 2.50
N VAL A 102 -5.51 -3.26 2.84
CA VAL A 102 -4.71 -3.29 4.07
C VAL A 102 -3.67 -2.17 4.07
N ALA A 103 -3.04 -1.88 2.93
CA ALA A 103 -2.12 -0.75 2.82
C ALA A 103 -2.82 0.60 3.07
N ILE A 104 -4.06 0.77 2.60
CA ILE A 104 -4.88 1.93 2.95
C ILE A 104 -5.13 1.97 4.47
N LEU A 105 -5.42 0.84 5.12
CA LEU A 105 -5.63 0.85 6.57
C LEU A 105 -4.37 1.22 7.37
N LYS A 106 -3.19 0.74 6.96
CA LYS A 106 -1.90 1.11 7.56
C LYS A 106 -1.61 2.61 7.43
N GLY A 107 -1.96 3.19 6.29
CA GLY A 107 -1.73 4.59 5.98
C GLY A 107 -0.26 4.96 5.74
N PRO A 108 -0.01 6.21 5.31
CA PRO A 108 1.27 6.60 4.72
C PRO A 108 2.45 6.52 5.70
N ARG A 109 2.24 6.85 6.98
CA ARG A 109 3.32 6.83 7.98
C ARG A 109 3.84 5.43 8.25
N GLN A 110 2.93 4.48 8.46
CA GLN A 110 3.33 3.09 8.71
C GLN A 110 3.96 2.47 7.47
N LEU A 111 3.40 2.73 6.28
CA LEU A 111 3.97 2.26 5.02
C LEU A 111 5.38 2.81 4.77
N LEU A 112 5.62 4.08 5.11
CA LEU A 112 6.95 4.68 5.02
C LEU A 112 7.93 4.00 5.97
N ALA A 113 7.55 3.82 7.24
CA ALA A 113 8.41 3.17 8.23
C ALA A 113 8.79 1.73 7.81
N GLU A 114 7.82 0.92 7.35
CA GLU A 114 8.07 -0.43 6.85
C GLU A 114 8.96 -0.44 5.59
N HIS A 115 8.87 0.59 4.76
CA HIS A 115 9.74 0.76 3.59
C HIS A 115 11.16 1.13 4.00
N GLU A 116 11.31 2.13 4.87
CA GLU A 116 12.60 2.61 5.38
C GLU A 116 13.37 1.49 6.10
N GLU A 117 12.71 0.73 6.97
CA GLU A 117 13.31 -0.40 7.70
C GLU A 117 13.91 -1.43 6.73
N ALA A 118 13.13 -1.81 5.71
CA ALA A 118 13.58 -2.82 4.76
C ALA A 118 14.60 -2.30 3.74
N VAL A 119 14.60 -1.00 3.42
CA VAL A 119 15.68 -0.39 2.64
C VAL A 119 16.96 -0.34 3.48
N HIS A 120 16.85 0.02 4.76
CA HIS A 120 17.99 0.11 5.65
C HIS A 120 18.72 -1.24 5.78
N GLU A 121 17.99 -2.34 5.96
CA GLU A 121 18.60 -3.67 6.01
C GLU A 121 19.37 -4.00 4.71
N LEU A 122 18.81 -3.66 3.55
CA LEU A 122 19.50 -3.85 2.27
C LEU A 122 20.73 -2.95 2.12
N GLU A 123 20.69 -1.72 2.63
CA GLU A 123 21.86 -0.84 2.63
C GLU A 123 22.99 -1.41 3.49
N VAL A 124 22.67 -1.95 4.66
CA VAL A 124 23.65 -2.61 5.54
C VAL A 124 24.28 -3.81 4.83
N ILE A 125 23.49 -4.66 4.17
CA ILE A 125 24.02 -5.83 3.44
C ILE A 125 24.86 -5.39 2.24
N ARG A 126 24.46 -4.35 1.51
CA ARG A 126 25.23 -3.78 0.40
C ARG A 126 26.61 -3.31 0.89
N ASP A 127 26.63 -2.58 2.00
CA ASP A 127 27.85 -2.00 2.54
C ASP A 127 28.79 -3.09 3.06
N LEU A 128 28.25 -4.12 3.72
CA LEU A 128 29.00 -5.31 4.11
C LEU A 128 29.60 -6.02 2.88
N ALA A 129 28.81 -6.23 1.83
CA ALA A 129 29.31 -6.83 0.58
C ALA A 129 30.44 -5.98 -0.04
N GLY A 130 30.37 -4.66 0.07
CA GLY A 130 31.46 -3.76 -0.33
C GLY A 130 32.73 -3.96 0.50
N GLN A 131 32.60 -4.06 1.83
CA GLN A 131 33.71 -4.32 2.75
C GLN A 131 34.38 -5.68 2.47
N GLU A 132 33.58 -6.70 2.17
CA GLU A 132 34.03 -8.05 1.80
C GLU A 132 34.54 -8.15 0.35
N LYS A 133 34.58 -7.04 -0.40
CA LYS A 133 34.98 -6.98 -1.82
C LYS A 133 34.10 -7.82 -2.75
N ALA A 134 32.87 -8.12 -2.33
CA ALA A 134 31.85 -8.79 -3.13
C ALA A 134 31.11 -7.79 -4.04
N GLN A 135 31.85 -7.09 -4.91
CA GLN A 135 31.34 -5.93 -5.66
C GLN A 135 30.07 -6.21 -6.47
N LYS A 136 29.99 -7.37 -7.14
CA LYS A 136 28.79 -7.77 -7.91
C LYS A 136 27.56 -7.96 -7.01
N ALA A 137 27.75 -8.44 -5.78
CA ALA A 137 26.66 -8.58 -4.82
C ALA A 137 26.19 -7.20 -4.35
N ALA A 138 27.11 -6.29 -4.01
CA ALA A 138 26.78 -4.91 -3.65
C ALA A 138 26.00 -4.19 -4.77
N GLU A 139 26.43 -4.30 -6.03
CA GLU A 139 25.72 -3.76 -7.19
C GLU A 139 24.31 -4.35 -7.33
N ARG A 140 24.17 -5.67 -7.15
CA ARG A 140 22.87 -6.34 -7.22
C ARG A 140 21.93 -5.86 -6.12
N ILE A 141 22.43 -5.65 -4.90
CA ILE A 141 21.65 -5.14 -3.78
C ILE A 141 21.23 -3.69 -4.04
N GLN A 142 22.10 -2.86 -4.62
CA GLN A 142 21.74 -1.49 -5.02
C GLN A 142 20.56 -1.47 -5.99
N VAL A 143 20.51 -2.39 -6.95
CA VAL A 143 19.36 -2.54 -7.86
C VAL A 143 18.09 -2.96 -7.11
N LEU A 144 18.19 -3.82 -6.09
CA LEU A 144 17.06 -4.22 -5.26
C LEU A 144 16.50 -3.04 -4.44
N ILE A 145 17.38 -2.21 -3.86
CA ILE A 145 16.99 -0.98 -3.15
C ILE A 145 16.23 -0.05 -4.09
N GLY A 146 16.77 0.22 -5.29
CA GLY A 146 16.11 1.08 -6.28
C GLY A 146 14.74 0.53 -6.72
N ARG A 147 14.62 -0.78 -6.92
CA ARG A 147 13.34 -1.43 -7.24
C ARG A 147 12.34 -1.28 -6.11
N ARG A 148 12.75 -1.49 -4.85
CA ARG A 148 11.88 -1.34 -3.68
C ARG A 148 11.39 0.10 -3.53
N GLN A 149 12.26 1.09 -3.74
CA GLN A 149 11.86 2.50 -3.75
C GLN A 149 10.81 2.80 -4.83
N ALA A 150 10.99 2.28 -6.05
CA ALA A 150 10.03 2.46 -7.13
C ALA A 150 8.68 1.81 -6.79
N GLN A 151 8.68 0.61 -6.22
CA GLN A 151 7.47 -0.10 -5.79
C GLN A 151 6.72 0.66 -4.69
N TYR A 152 7.43 1.21 -3.70
CA TYR A 152 6.83 2.05 -2.67
C TYR A 152 6.17 3.29 -3.28
N ASN A 153 6.90 4.04 -4.12
CA ASN A 153 6.39 5.25 -4.77
C ASN A 153 5.13 4.94 -5.62
N GLN A 154 5.17 3.85 -6.40
CA GLN A 154 4.04 3.42 -7.20
C GLN A 154 2.83 3.04 -6.33
N LYS A 155 3.05 2.35 -5.20
CA LYS A 155 1.98 1.98 -4.26
C LYS A 155 1.33 3.22 -3.63
N ILE A 156 2.12 4.17 -3.12
CA ILE A 156 1.60 5.41 -2.53
C ILE A 156 0.80 6.22 -3.56
N GLN A 157 1.29 6.29 -4.81
CA GLN A 157 0.58 6.96 -5.90
C GLN A 157 -0.72 6.23 -6.26
N LYS A 158 -0.69 4.91 -6.45
CA LYS A 158 -1.86 4.08 -6.79
C LYS A 158 -2.98 4.23 -5.77
N LEU A 159 -2.61 4.27 -4.49
CA LEU A 159 -3.57 4.31 -3.37
C LEU A 159 -3.96 5.74 -2.96
N GLY A 160 -3.41 6.77 -3.61
CA GLY A 160 -3.71 8.17 -3.29
C GLY A 160 -3.25 8.58 -1.88
N LEU A 161 -2.21 7.94 -1.33
CA LEU A 161 -1.70 8.15 0.03
C LEU A 161 -0.63 9.24 0.11
N GLN A 162 -0.58 10.15 -0.86
CA GLN A 162 0.41 11.23 -0.87
C GLN A 162 0.19 12.14 0.35
N PRO A 163 1.28 12.57 1.03
CA PRO A 163 1.21 13.46 2.20
C PRO A 163 0.66 14.86 1.88
#